data_AF-A0A2N6K310-F1
#
_entry.id   AF-A0A2N6K310-F1
#
_cell.length_a   1.000
_cell.length_b   1.000
_cell.length_c   1.000
_cell.angle_alpha   90.00
_cell.angle_beta   90.00
_cell.angle_gamma   90.00
#
_symmetry.space_group_name_H-M   'P 1'
#
loop_
_entity.id
_entity.type
_entity.pdbx_description
1 polymer ?
#
loop_
_entity_poly.entity_id
_entity_poly.type
_entity_poly.pdbx_seq_one_letter_code
_entity_poly.pdbx_strand_id
1 'polypeptide(L)'
;MSDSTPITPDSNTSTDQANGTVDRSAKTRQLLGMKGAAPGESSIWKIRLQLMKPITWIPLMWGVICGAASSGEFTWTLENVLKAAVCMVLSGPLMAGYVQIMNDYYDREIDAINEPYRPIPSGAISIPQVITQIWVLLIAGIAVAFALDKWAGNEFPTITTIAIIGSFVGYIYSAPPLKLKQNGWLGSYALGASYITFPWCTGHALFGELNWKIVVLTLIYSLAGLGIGIINDFKSVEGDRKLGLKSLPVMFGVTTAAWICVIMIDVFQAAIAGYLVYIHENLYAAILALLIIPQITFQDMYFLRDPLTNDVKYQASAQPFLVLGMLVVGLAIGHAGI
;
A
#
# COMPACT_ATOMS: atom_id res chain seq x y z
N MET A 1 38.75 -51.46 35.03
CA MET A 1 39.07 -50.33 34.13
C MET A 1 39.14 -50.91 32.73
N SER A 2 38.34 -50.54 31.75
CA SER A 2 37.73 -49.24 31.46
C SER A 2 36.42 -49.43 30.68
N ASP A 3 35.47 -48.54 30.98
CA ASP A 3 34.11 -48.50 30.46
C ASP A 3 34.02 -48.03 29.01
N SER A 4 33.10 -48.65 28.28
CA SER A 4 32.56 -48.22 27.00
C SER A 4 31.57 -47.06 27.17
N THR A 5 31.78 -45.95 26.46
CA THR A 5 30.76 -44.90 26.26
C THR A 5 30.38 -44.83 24.79
N PRO A 6 29.09 -44.99 24.41
CA PRO A 6 28.62 -44.62 23.09
C PRO A 6 28.25 -43.13 23.06
N ILE A 7 28.77 -42.41 22.06
CA ILE A 7 28.35 -41.04 21.73
C ILE A 7 26.99 -41.14 21.02
N THR A 8 25.93 -40.66 21.66
CA THR A 8 24.64 -40.38 21.01
C THR A 8 24.76 -39.11 20.14
N PRO A 9 24.27 -39.10 18.89
CA PRO A 9 24.16 -37.86 18.12
C PRO A 9 22.95 -37.05 18.64
N ASP A 10 23.19 -35.82 19.07
CA ASP A 10 22.15 -34.84 19.40
C ASP A 10 21.31 -34.52 18.15
N SER A 11 20.18 -35.20 17.99
CA SER A 11 19.21 -34.97 16.91
C SER A 11 18.14 -33.93 17.25
N ASN A 12 18.23 -33.22 18.38
CA ASN A 12 17.18 -32.31 18.86
C ASN A 12 17.44 -30.82 18.62
N THR A 13 18.65 -30.41 18.24
CA THR A 13 19.00 -28.98 18.13
C THR A 13 18.59 -28.34 16.79
N SER A 14 18.50 -29.09 15.69
CA SER A 14 18.10 -28.56 14.38
C SER A 14 16.59 -28.33 14.25
N THR A 15 15.79 -29.19 14.90
CA THR A 15 14.31 -29.17 14.81
C THR A 15 13.71 -28.05 15.64
N ASP A 16 14.28 -27.76 16.82
CA ASP A 16 13.84 -26.66 17.68
C ASP A 16 14.22 -25.28 17.14
N GLN A 17 15.38 -25.15 16.49
CA GLN A 17 15.74 -23.91 15.81
C GLN A 17 14.83 -23.63 14.62
N ALA A 18 14.54 -24.65 13.79
CA ALA A 18 13.61 -24.54 12.67
C ALA A 18 12.19 -24.17 13.14
N ASN A 19 11.67 -24.85 14.17
CA ASN A 19 10.36 -24.55 14.77
C ASN A 19 10.31 -23.14 15.39
N GLY A 20 11.37 -22.71 16.07
CA GLY A 20 11.49 -21.37 16.64
C GLY A 20 11.51 -20.26 15.57
N THR A 21 12.17 -20.48 14.44
CA THR A 21 12.15 -19.54 13.30
C THR A 21 10.80 -19.48 12.59
N VAL A 22 10.09 -20.61 12.45
CA VAL A 22 8.76 -20.67 11.84
C VAL A 22 7.73 -19.95 12.72
N ASP A 23 7.75 -20.18 14.04
CA ASP A 23 6.87 -19.52 15.00
C ASP A 23 7.13 -18.00 15.08
N ARG A 24 8.41 -17.58 15.09
CA ARG A 24 8.76 -16.15 15.06
C ARG A 24 8.30 -15.48 13.76
N SER A 25 8.46 -16.15 12.61
CA SER A 25 7.97 -15.67 11.31
C SER A 25 6.43 -15.58 11.27
N ALA A 26 5.71 -16.52 11.87
CA ALA A 26 4.25 -16.50 11.97
C ALA A 26 3.75 -15.33 12.84
N LYS A 27 4.40 -15.07 13.99
CA LYS A 27 4.09 -13.94 14.87
C LYS A 27 4.35 -12.57 14.22
N THR A 28 5.45 -12.44 13.47
CA THR A 28 5.73 -11.19 12.71
C THR A 28 4.70 -10.97 11.60
N ARG A 29 4.36 -12.02 10.83
CA ARG A 29 3.32 -11.94 9.80
C ARG A 29 1.95 -11.55 10.38
N GLN A 30 1.63 -12.04 11.57
CA GLN A 30 0.44 -11.66 12.30
C GLN A 30 0.41 -10.17 12.65
N LEU A 31 1.47 -9.64 13.26
CA LEU A 31 1.54 -8.22 13.61
C LEU A 31 1.47 -7.30 12.39
N LEU A 32 2.00 -7.75 11.25
CA LEU A 32 1.96 -7.03 9.99
C LEU A 32 0.61 -7.15 9.25
N GLY A 33 -0.32 -7.97 9.74
CA GLY A 33 -1.63 -8.19 9.12
C GLY A 33 -1.57 -9.03 7.85
N MET A 34 -0.61 -9.94 7.73
CA MET A 34 -0.42 -10.82 6.57
C MET A 34 -1.21 -12.13 6.70
N LYS A 35 -1.58 -12.76 5.57
CA LYS A 35 -2.22 -14.10 5.52
C LYS A 35 -1.32 -15.17 6.18
N GLY A 36 -1.95 -16.17 6.82
CA GLY A 36 -1.25 -17.28 7.48
C GLY A 36 -0.69 -16.95 8.88
N ALA A 37 -1.29 -15.98 9.56
CA ALA A 37 -0.98 -15.59 10.94
C ALA A 37 -1.36 -16.68 11.97
N ALA A 38 -0.61 -16.78 13.06
CA ALA A 38 -0.96 -17.67 14.16
C ALA A 38 -2.27 -17.23 14.84
N PRO A 39 -3.27 -18.12 15.00
CA PRO A 39 -4.47 -17.78 15.78
C PRO A 39 -4.14 -17.67 17.27
N GLY A 40 -4.89 -16.84 18.02
CA GLY A 40 -4.84 -16.81 19.48
C GLY A 40 -4.02 -15.69 20.14
N GLU A 41 -3.77 -14.57 19.47
CA GLU A 41 -3.20 -13.39 20.16
C GLU A 41 -4.22 -12.82 21.16
N SER A 42 -3.81 -12.67 22.42
CA SER A 42 -4.68 -12.21 23.51
C SER A 42 -4.53 -10.73 23.82
N SER A 43 -3.46 -10.09 23.35
CA SER A 43 -3.26 -8.65 23.57
C SER A 43 -4.15 -7.82 22.66
N ILE A 44 -5.12 -7.11 23.26
CA ILE A 44 -6.01 -6.20 22.54
C ILE A 44 -5.25 -5.16 21.71
N TRP A 45 -4.10 -4.66 22.20
CA TRP A 45 -3.30 -3.66 21.48
C TRP A 45 -2.67 -4.22 20.21
N LYS A 46 -2.18 -5.45 20.25
CA LYS A 46 -1.65 -6.12 19.07
C LYS A 46 -2.75 -6.46 18.07
N ILE A 47 -3.93 -6.86 18.54
CA ILE A 47 -5.11 -7.05 17.66
C ILE A 47 -5.47 -5.74 16.95
N ARG A 48 -5.55 -4.64 17.70
CA ARG A 48 -5.84 -3.31 17.13
C ARG A 48 -4.80 -2.91 16.08
N LEU A 49 -3.52 -3.17 16.33
CA LEU A 49 -2.44 -2.90 15.38
C LEU A 49 -2.54 -3.81 14.14
N GLN A 50 -2.80 -5.10 14.34
CA GLN A 50 -2.97 -6.08 13.27
C GLN A 50 -4.09 -5.67 12.30
N LEU A 51 -5.22 -5.17 12.81
CA LEU A 51 -6.33 -4.69 11.99
C LEU A 51 -5.96 -3.49 11.11
N MET A 52 -4.96 -2.71 11.49
CA MET A 52 -4.47 -1.56 10.70
C MET A 52 -3.53 -1.97 9.56
N LYS A 53 -3.15 -3.26 9.48
CA LYS A 53 -2.27 -3.88 8.47
C LYS A 53 -0.99 -3.04 8.19
N PRO A 54 -0.04 -2.97 9.14
CA PRO A 54 1.12 -2.08 9.05
C PRO A 54 1.99 -2.23 7.81
N ILE A 55 2.00 -3.41 7.19
CA ILE A 55 2.70 -3.63 5.91
C ILE A 55 2.23 -2.66 4.81
N THR A 56 0.97 -2.24 4.87
CA THR A 56 0.40 -1.33 3.88
C THR A 56 0.81 0.11 4.07
N TRP A 57 1.37 0.49 5.22
CA TRP A 57 1.76 1.89 5.49
C TRP A 57 2.98 2.32 4.68
N ILE A 58 3.91 1.41 4.42
CA ILE A 58 5.18 1.65 3.73
C ILE A 58 4.98 2.39 2.38
N PRO A 59 4.12 1.91 1.46
CA PRO A 59 3.88 2.62 0.20
C PRO A 59 3.24 4.01 0.40
N LEU A 60 2.37 4.21 1.39
CA LEU A 60 1.78 5.52 1.67
C LEU A 60 2.82 6.51 2.22
N MET A 61 3.73 6.04 3.07
CA MET A 61 4.84 6.84 3.56
C MET A 61 5.77 7.22 2.40
N TRP A 62 6.03 6.30 1.47
CA TRP A 62 6.80 6.59 0.26
C TRP A 62 6.12 7.63 -0.63
N GLY A 63 4.80 7.56 -0.78
CA GLY A 63 4.03 8.58 -1.49
C GLY A 63 4.24 9.99 -0.91
N VAL A 64 4.27 10.12 0.43
CA VAL A 64 4.58 11.40 1.10
C VAL A 64 5.98 11.89 0.74
N ILE A 65 6.97 11.01 0.67
CA ILE A 65 8.35 11.36 0.26
C ILE A 65 8.37 11.86 -1.19
N CYS A 66 7.67 11.17 -2.10
CA CYS A 66 7.56 11.61 -3.50
C CYS A 66 6.89 12.98 -3.60
N GLY A 67 5.86 13.21 -2.77
CA GLY A 67 5.20 14.51 -2.62
C GLY A 67 6.16 15.61 -2.18
N ALA A 68 6.88 15.39 -1.08
CA ALA A 68 7.86 16.33 -0.55
C ALA A 68 9.00 16.61 -1.54
N ALA A 69 9.44 15.60 -2.31
CA ALA A 69 10.41 15.79 -3.38
C ALA A 69 9.84 16.66 -4.52
N SER A 70 8.57 16.43 -4.87
CA SER A 70 7.88 17.17 -5.94
C SER A 70 7.55 18.61 -5.63
N SER A 71 7.58 19.02 -4.36
CA SER A 71 7.39 20.43 -4.03
C SER A 71 8.59 21.29 -4.39
N GLY A 72 9.79 20.71 -4.55
CA GLY A 72 11.03 21.46 -4.78
C GLY A 72 11.56 22.22 -3.54
N GLU A 73 10.71 22.44 -2.55
CA GLU A 73 10.97 23.29 -1.37
C GLU A 73 11.45 22.51 -0.12
N PHE A 74 11.51 21.18 -0.17
CA PHE A 74 11.97 20.40 0.98
C PHE A 74 13.47 20.63 1.25
N THR A 75 13.79 21.03 2.48
CA THR A 75 15.17 21.17 2.97
C THR A 75 15.43 20.27 4.17
N TRP A 76 16.67 19.79 4.32
CA TRP A 76 17.11 18.88 5.38
C TRP A 76 17.27 19.56 6.75
N THR A 77 16.19 20.18 7.24
CA THR A 77 16.11 20.74 8.59
C THR A 77 15.38 19.76 9.51
N LEU A 78 15.66 19.83 10.82
CA LEU A 78 14.95 18.99 11.80
C LEU A 78 13.43 19.24 11.73
N GLU A 79 13.00 20.48 11.56
CA GLU A 79 11.58 20.83 11.45
C GLU A 79 10.92 20.13 10.26
N ASN A 80 11.53 20.19 9.07
CA ASN A 80 10.97 19.57 7.87
C ASN A 80 10.95 18.04 7.97
N VAL A 81 11.97 17.44 8.57
CA VAL A 81 11.99 16.00 8.86
C VAL A 81 10.83 15.63 9.81
N LEU A 82 10.56 16.43 10.83
CA LEU A 82 9.44 16.20 11.75
C LEU A 82 8.08 16.40 11.06
N LYS A 83 7.92 17.43 10.22
CA LYS A 83 6.72 17.63 9.38
C LYS A 83 6.45 16.39 8.52
N ALA A 84 7.46 15.91 7.79
CA ALA A 84 7.36 14.73 6.95
C ALA A 84 7.02 13.47 7.76
N ALA A 85 7.64 13.28 8.92
CA ALA A 85 7.36 12.15 9.81
C ALA A 85 5.90 12.16 10.32
N VAL A 86 5.38 13.32 10.74
CA VAL A 86 3.97 13.46 11.15
C VAL A 86 3.03 13.21 9.97
N CYS A 87 3.39 13.66 8.77
CA CYS A 87 2.64 13.40 7.55
C CYS A 87 2.65 11.90 7.16
N MET A 88 3.74 11.18 7.41
CA MET A 88 3.81 9.71 7.26
C MET A 88 2.93 8.99 8.28
N VAL A 89 2.83 9.50 9.52
CA VAL A 89 1.89 9.00 10.53
C VAL A 89 0.43 9.22 10.09
N LEU A 90 0.15 10.39 9.50
CA LEU A 90 -1.15 10.68 8.89
C LEU A 90 -1.47 9.66 7.79
N SER A 91 -0.62 9.56 6.76
CA SER A 91 -0.93 8.75 5.58
C SER A 91 -0.98 7.24 5.86
N GLY A 92 -0.05 6.73 6.66
CA GLY A 92 0.04 5.32 7.01
C GLY A 92 -0.89 4.94 8.17
N PRO A 93 -0.41 4.94 9.43
CA PRO A 93 -1.16 4.48 10.58
C PRO A 93 -2.59 5.04 10.70
N LEU A 94 -2.77 6.35 10.53
CA LEU A 94 -4.09 6.96 10.75
C LEU A 94 -5.05 6.69 9.57
N MET A 95 -4.71 7.18 8.38
CA MET A 95 -5.61 7.08 7.22
C MET A 95 -5.64 5.67 6.62
N ALA A 96 -4.50 5.03 6.36
CA ALA A 96 -4.50 3.65 5.88
C ALA A 96 -5.07 2.70 6.93
N GLY A 97 -4.74 2.88 8.21
CA GLY A 97 -5.35 2.11 9.31
C GLY A 97 -6.88 2.24 9.32
N TYR A 98 -7.41 3.47 9.22
CA TYR A 98 -8.86 3.70 9.09
C TYR A 98 -9.47 2.90 7.92
N VAL A 99 -8.88 2.97 6.73
CA VAL A 99 -9.40 2.29 5.53
C VAL A 99 -9.34 0.77 5.68
N GLN A 100 -8.27 0.23 6.26
CA GLN A 100 -8.10 -1.22 6.42
C GLN A 100 -9.10 -1.80 7.42
N ILE A 101 -9.31 -1.14 8.56
CA ILE A 101 -10.28 -1.59 9.55
C ILE A 101 -11.70 -1.46 8.98
N MET A 102 -11.99 -0.38 8.25
CA MET A 102 -13.27 -0.20 7.57
C MET A 102 -13.54 -1.34 6.58
N ASN A 103 -12.51 -1.75 5.83
CA ASN A 103 -12.60 -2.86 4.89
C ASN A 103 -12.94 -4.18 5.59
N ASP A 104 -12.18 -4.55 6.63
CA ASP A 104 -12.41 -5.77 7.41
C ASP A 104 -13.78 -5.75 8.11
N TYR A 105 -14.24 -4.58 8.58
CA TYR A 105 -15.55 -4.43 9.21
C TYR A 105 -16.71 -4.73 8.24
N TYR A 106 -16.64 -4.22 7.01
CA TYR A 106 -17.67 -4.47 5.98
C TYR A 106 -17.57 -5.85 5.31
N ASP A 107 -16.43 -6.53 5.48
CA ASP A 107 -16.22 -7.90 4.98
C ASP A 107 -16.37 -8.98 6.02
N ARG A 108 -16.61 -8.65 7.30
CA ARG A 108 -16.68 -9.61 8.41
C ARG A 108 -17.52 -10.88 8.14
N GLU A 109 -18.60 -10.78 7.39
CA GLU A 109 -19.48 -11.91 7.04
C GLU A 109 -18.85 -12.82 5.97
N ILE A 110 -18.16 -12.21 5.00
CA ILE A 110 -17.38 -12.92 3.97
C ILE A 110 -16.15 -13.56 4.61
N ASP A 111 -15.45 -12.81 5.45
CA ASP A 111 -14.25 -13.26 6.16
C ASP A 111 -14.57 -14.37 7.16
N ALA A 112 -15.77 -14.41 7.75
CA ALA A 112 -16.22 -15.52 8.58
C ALA A 112 -16.27 -16.86 7.82
N ILE A 113 -16.45 -16.82 6.49
CA ILE A 113 -16.45 -18.01 5.64
C ILE A 113 -15.03 -18.34 5.17
N ASN A 114 -14.28 -17.33 4.70
CA ASN A 114 -13.00 -17.54 4.03
C ASN A 114 -11.81 -17.60 5.00
N GLU A 115 -11.81 -16.78 6.04
CA GLU A 115 -10.71 -16.61 7.00
C GLU A 115 -11.24 -16.43 8.43
N PRO A 116 -11.93 -17.45 9.00
CA PRO A 116 -12.65 -17.34 10.28
C PRO A 116 -11.74 -17.01 11.48
N TYR A 117 -10.44 -17.21 11.34
CA TYR A 117 -9.42 -16.91 12.34
C TYR A 117 -9.10 -15.41 12.44
N ARG A 118 -9.56 -14.56 11.51
CA ARG A 118 -9.30 -13.11 11.54
C ARG A 118 -9.92 -12.46 12.79
N PRO A 119 -9.41 -11.31 13.27
CA PRO A 119 -9.83 -10.79 14.57
C PRO A 119 -11.31 -10.43 14.69
N ILE A 120 -11.94 -9.90 13.63
CA ILE A 120 -13.37 -9.54 13.66
C ILE A 120 -14.24 -10.80 13.60
N PRO A 121 -14.10 -11.72 12.61
CA PRO A 121 -14.93 -12.92 12.55
C PRO A 121 -14.76 -13.89 13.72
N SER A 122 -13.54 -14.03 14.25
CA SER A 122 -13.26 -14.91 15.40
C SER A 122 -13.82 -14.39 16.73
N GLY A 123 -14.27 -13.13 16.77
CA GLY A 123 -14.71 -12.47 18.00
C GLY A 123 -13.57 -12.06 18.94
N ALA A 124 -12.32 -12.09 18.47
CA ALA A 124 -11.15 -11.65 19.26
C ALA A 124 -11.21 -10.15 19.63
N ILE A 125 -11.99 -9.37 18.88
CA ILE A 125 -12.34 -7.98 19.19
C ILE A 125 -13.85 -7.77 19.01
N SER A 126 -14.49 -7.01 19.90
CA SER A 126 -15.92 -6.75 19.77
C SER A 126 -16.22 -5.71 18.69
N ILE A 127 -17.38 -5.82 18.03
CA ILE A 127 -17.81 -4.87 17.01
C ILE A 127 -17.82 -3.41 17.51
N PRO A 128 -18.31 -3.09 18.72
CA PRO A 128 -18.18 -1.74 19.25
C PRO A 128 -16.74 -1.24 19.34
N GLN A 129 -15.78 -2.10 19.72
CA GLN A 129 -14.36 -1.72 19.79
C GLN A 129 -13.74 -1.45 18.41
N VAL A 130 -14.18 -2.17 17.38
CA VAL A 130 -13.79 -1.94 15.97
C VAL A 130 -14.32 -0.58 15.50
N ILE A 131 -15.62 -0.32 15.71
CA ILE A 131 -16.26 0.94 15.33
C ILE A 131 -15.60 2.13 16.06
N THR A 132 -15.31 1.99 17.36
CA THR A 132 -14.58 3.01 18.12
C THR A 132 -13.21 3.28 17.50
N GLN A 133 -12.46 2.24 17.09
CA GLN A 133 -11.15 2.44 16.47
C GLN A 133 -11.24 3.15 15.13
N ILE A 134 -12.24 2.81 14.30
CA ILE A 134 -12.51 3.49 13.03
C ILE A 134 -12.72 4.99 13.27
N TRP A 135 -13.58 5.36 14.22
CA TRP A 135 -13.84 6.77 14.53
C TRP A 135 -12.63 7.48 15.14
N VAL A 136 -11.91 6.83 16.04
CA VAL A 136 -10.69 7.40 16.63
C VAL A 136 -9.64 7.68 15.55
N LEU A 137 -9.38 6.74 14.64
CA LEU A 137 -8.42 6.92 13.56
C LEU A 137 -8.87 8.00 12.57
N LEU A 138 -10.15 8.05 12.21
CA LEU A 138 -10.69 9.08 11.33
C LEU A 138 -10.54 10.47 11.95
N ILE A 139 -11.04 10.66 13.17
CA ILE A 139 -10.99 11.96 13.86
C ILE A 139 -9.54 12.39 14.10
N ALA A 140 -8.68 11.48 14.56
CA ALA A 140 -7.26 11.75 14.74
C ALA A 140 -6.57 12.10 13.41
N GLY A 141 -6.86 11.37 12.33
CA GLY A 141 -6.34 11.65 10.99
C GLY A 141 -6.72 13.04 10.50
N ILE A 142 -8.00 13.40 10.58
CA ILE A 142 -8.46 14.75 10.19
C ILE A 142 -7.86 15.84 11.09
N ALA A 143 -7.74 15.60 12.40
CA ALA A 143 -7.12 16.56 13.32
C ALA A 143 -5.62 16.77 13.02
N VAL A 144 -4.87 15.69 12.74
CA VAL A 144 -3.46 15.77 12.33
C VAL A 144 -3.32 16.47 10.98
N ALA A 145 -4.20 16.19 10.02
CA ALA A 145 -4.22 16.86 8.73
C ALA A 145 -4.40 18.39 8.88
N PHE A 146 -5.34 18.81 9.73
CA PHE A 146 -5.56 20.22 10.04
C PHE A 146 -4.37 20.87 10.76
N ALA A 147 -3.74 20.16 11.69
CA ALA A 147 -2.52 20.63 12.35
C ALA A 147 -1.36 20.80 11.35
N LEU A 148 -1.22 19.88 10.38
CA LEU A 148 -0.23 19.97 9.32
C LEU A 148 -0.50 21.15 8.38
N ASP A 149 -1.75 21.44 8.01
CA ASP A 149 -2.09 22.65 7.23
C ASP A 149 -1.63 23.92 7.96
N LYS A 150 -1.87 24.01 9.27
CA LYS A 150 -1.42 25.15 10.09
C LYS A 150 0.10 25.22 10.20
N TRP A 151 0.78 24.08 10.32
CA TRP A 151 2.23 24.03 10.43
C TRP A 151 2.95 24.27 9.09
N ALA A 152 2.30 23.93 7.97
CA ALA A 152 2.76 24.25 6.62
C ALA A 152 2.53 25.73 6.26
N GLY A 153 1.55 26.37 6.90
CA GLY A 153 1.14 27.74 6.57
C GLY A 153 0.17 27.80 5.39
N ASN A 154 -0.55 26.72 5.09
CA ASN A 154 -1.52 26.67 4.00
C ASN A 154 -2.69 27.64 4.26
N GLU A 155 -2.96 28.54 3.31
CA GLU A 155 -4.09 29.48 3.40
C GLU A 155 -5.44 28.77 3.39
N PHE A 156 -5.59 27.81 2.47
CA PHE A 156 -6.70 26.88 2.40
C PHE A 156 -6.30 25.54 3.05
N PRO A 157 -7.18 24.85 3.81
CA PRO A 157 -6.84 23.58 4.46
C PRO A 157 -6.77 22.42 3.44
N THR A 158 -5.74 22.46 2.59
CA THR A 158 -5.53 21.54 1.47
C THR A 158 -5.29 20.11 1.95
N ILE A 159 -4.41 19.91 2.94
CA ILE A 159 -4.09 18.59 3.48
C ILE A 159 -5.33 17.97 4.15
N THR A 160 -6.09 18.78 4.91
CA THR A 160 -7.36 18.37 5.50
C THR A 160 -8.37 17.98 4.44
N THR A 161 -8.49 18.76 3.36
CA THR A 161 -9.40 18.47 2.24
C THR A 161 -9.04 17.14 1.57
N ILE A 162 -7.75 16.91 1.32
CA ILE A 162 -7.25 15.64 0.78
C ILE A 162 -7.59 14.47 1.73
N ALA A 163 -7.39 14.63 3.04
CA ALA A 163 -7.69 13.60 4.02
C ALA A 163 -9.20 13.28 4.07
N ILE A 164 -10.07 14.30 3.98
CA ILE A 164 -11.53 14.11 3.89
C ILE A 164 -11.90 13.35 2.63
N ILE A 165 -11.43 13.79 1.46
CA ILE A 165 -11.71 13.12 0.18
C ILE A 165 -11.18 11.68 0.20
N GLY A 166 -9.94 11.47 0.64
CA GLY A 166 -9.34 10.15 0.76
C GLY A 166 -10.10 9.23 1.71
N SER A 167 -10.55 9.74 2.87
CA SER A 167 -11.40 8.97 3.79
C SER A 167 -12.73 8.59 3.16
N PHE A 168 -13.35 9.51 2.41
CA PHE A 168 -14.59 9.25 1.70
C PHE A 168 -14.40 8.19 0.61
N VAL A 169 -13.32 8.26 -0.17
CA VAL A 169 -12.96 7.23 -1.16
C VAL A 169 -12.75 5.87 -0.48
N GLY A 170 -12.03 5.82 0.65
CA GLY A 170 -11.85 4.60 1.43
C GLY A 170 -13.16 4.03 2.00
N TYR A 171 -14.09 4.90 2.39
CA TYR A 171 -15.44 4.51 2.78
C TYR A 171 -16.21 3.90 1.61
N ILE A 172 -16.38 4.60 0.49
CA ILE A 172 -17.15 4.10 -0.66
C ILE A 172 -16.49 2.90 -1.36
N TYR A 173 -15.20 2.67 -1.14
CA TYR A 173 -14.50 1.46 -1.57
C TYR A 173 -15.06 0.21 -0.88
N SER A 174 -15.35 0.29 0.42
CA SER A 174 -15.74 -0.86 1.25
C SER A 174 -17.23 -0.90 1.61
N ALA A 175 -17.87 0.26 1.76
CA ALA A 175 -19.21 0.42 2.28
C ALA A 175 -20.27 0.50 1.16
N PRO A 176 -21.51 0.02 1.40
CA PRO A 176 -22.64 0.30 0.52
C PRO A 176 -23.01 1.80 0.54
N PRO A 177 -23.67 2.33 -0.52
CA PRO A 177 -24.22 1.59 -1.66
C PRO A 177 -23.23 1.36 -2.81
N LEU A 178 -22.10 2.08 -2.87
CA LEU A 178 -21.20 2.02 -4.03
C LEU A 178 -20.26 0.81 -3.99
N LYS A 179 -19.66 0.51 -2.84
CA LYS A 179 -18.74 -0.61 -2.60
C LYS A 179 -17.80 -0.88 -3.78
N LEU A 180 -17.00 0.12 -4.17
CA LEU A 180 -16.24 0.16 -5.45
C LEU A 180 -15.45 -1.10 -5.74
N LYS A 181 -14.95 -1.78 -4.70
CA LYS A 181 -14.19 -3.04 -4.84
C LYS A 181 -14.98 -4.20 -5.45
N GLN A 182 -16.30 -4.09 -5.59
CA GLN A 182 -17.11 -5.06 -6.35
C GLN A 182 -16.84 -4.99 -7.85
N ASN A 183 -16.32 -3.86 -8.35
CA ASN A 183 -15.93 -3.63 -9.72
C ASN A 183 -14.41 -3.61 -9.83
N GLY A 184 -13.82 -4.52 -10.60
CA GLY A 184 -12.36 -4.67 -10.70
C GLY A 184 -11.64 -3.42 -11.21
N TRP A 185 -12.25 -2.62 -12.09
CA TRP A 185 -11.65 -1.38 -12.59
C TRP A 185 -11.72 -0.27 -11.55
N LEU A 186 -12.92 0.02 -11.03
CA LEU A 186 -13.11 1.10 -10.06
C LEU A 186 -12.40 0.81 -8.74
N GLY A 187 -12.47 -0.45 -8.27
CA GLY A 187 -11.76 -0.92 -7.09
C GLY A 187 -10.26 -0.80 -7.24
N SER A 188 -9.68 -1.33 -8.32
CA SER A 188 -8.24 -1.24 -8.56
C SER A 188 -7.77 0.20 -8.69
N TYR A 189 -8.55 1.08 -9.34
CA TYR A 189 -8.15 2.47 -9.51
C TYR A 189 -8.26 3.25 -8.21
N ALA A 190 -9.33 3.08 -7.46
CA ALA A 190 -9.47 3.68 -6.12
C ALA A 190 -8.33 3.24 -5.20
N LEU A 191 -7.90 1.98 -5.29
CA LEU A 191 -6.74 1.48 -4.57
C LEU A 191 -5.44 2.15 -5.04
N GLY A 192 -5.18 2.21 -6.36
CA GLY A 192 -4.02 2.87 -6.94
C GLY A 192 -3.92 4.36 -6.61
N ALA A 193 -5.04 5.08 -6.67
CA ALA A 193 -5.16 6.48 -6.26
C ALA A 193 -4.88 6.66 -4.76
N SER A 194 -5.34 5.71 -3.94
CA SER A 194 -5.08 5.71 -2.50
C SER A 194 -3.60 5.54 -2.17
N TYR A 195 -2.87 4.73 -2.94
CA TYR A 195 -1.44 4.50 -2.72
C TYR A 195 -0.53 5.57 -3.31
N ILE A 196 -0.98 6.29 -4.35
CA ILE A 196 -0.13 7.20 -5.11
C ILE A 196 -0.64 8.65 -4.98
N THR A 197 -1.82 8.97 -5.53
CA THR A 197 -2.35 10.35 -5.58
C THR A 197 -2.45 11.00 -4.21
N PHE A 198 -3.21 10.42 -3.28
CA PHE A 198 -3.47 11.07 -2.00
C PHE A 198 -2.22 11.33 -1.15
N PRO A 199 -1.35 10.34 -0.87
CA PRO A 199 -0.14 10.59 -0.09
C PRO A 199 0.84 11.53 -0.81
N TRP A 200 0.93 11.47 -2.14
CA TRP A 200 1.79 12.37 -2.91
C TRP A 200 1.30 13.82 -2.84
N CYS A 201 0.03 14.08 -3.15
CA CYS A 201 -0.55 15.42 -3.07
C CYS A 201 -0.44 15.97 -1.64
N THR A 202 -0.60 15.13 -0.62
CA THR A 202 -0.43 15.53 0.78
C THR A 202 1.01 15.95 1.07
N GLY A 203 1.99 15.16 0.65
CA GLY A 203 3.41 15.48 0.84
C GLY A 203 3.84 16.73 0.08
N HIS A 204 3.29 16.96 -1.12
CA HIS A 204 3.54 18.17 -1.89
C HIS A 204 2.96 19.40 -1.18
N ALA A 205 1.69 19.33 -0.78
CA ALA A 205 0.98 20.41 -0.08
C ALA A 205 1.55 20.74 1.32
N LEU A 206 2.42 19.89 1.86
CA LEU A 206 3.08 20.11 3.14
C LEU A 206 4.28 21.06 3.03
N PHE A 207 4.92 21.10 1.86
CA PHE A 207 6.15 21.84 1.64
C PHE A 207 6.04 22.90 0.52
N GLY A 208 5.03 22.80 -0.34
CA GLY A 208 4.77 23.76 -1.41
C GLY A 208 3.27 23.91 -1.71
N GLU A 209 2.95 24.75 -2.70
CA GLU A 209 1.56 25.02 -3.10
C GLU A 209 1.06 23.94 -4.07
N LEU A 210 0.09 23.13 -3.63
CA LEU A 210 -0.49 22.10 -4.47
C LEU A 210 -1.32 22.73 -5.61
N ASN A 211 -0.81 22.58 -6.83
CA ASN A 211 -1.52 23.00 -8.03
C ASN A 211 -2.18 21.84 -8.78
N TRP A 212 -3.09 22.18 -9.71
CA TRP A 212 -3.86 21.21 -10.46
C TRP A 212 -3.02 20.31 -11.37
N LYS A 213 -1.84 20.74 -11.82
CA LYS A 213 -0.96 19.92 -12.67
C LYS A 213 -0.43 18.74 -11.88
N ILE A 214 -0.03 18.95 -10.62
CA ILE A 214 0.41 17.88 -9.71
C ILE A 214 -0.71 16.89 -9.44
N VAL A 215 -1.92 17.39 -9.19
CA VAL A 215 -3.10 16.54 -8.98
C VAL A 215 -3.38 15.69 -10.22
N VAL A 216 -3.40 16.28 -11.42
CA VAL A 216 -3.62 15.53 -12.66
C VAL A 216 -2.50 14.54 -12.94
N LEU A 217 -1.24 14.93 -12.78
CA LEU A 217 -0.08 14.07 -12.97
C LEU A 217 -0.17 12.84 -12.07
N THR A 218 -0.45 13.04 -10.79
CA THR A 218 -0.53 11.94 -9.83
C THR A 218 -1.77 11.06 -10.02
N LEU A 219 -2.90 11.61 -10.49
CA LEU A 219 -4.08 10.84 -10.89
C LEU A 219 -3.82 9.96 -12.12
N ILE A 220 -3.08 10.47 -13.11
CA ILE A 220 -2.66 9.72 -14.28
C ILE A 220 -1.65 8.65 -13.86
N TYR A 221 -0.66 9.00 -13.05
CA TYR A 221 0.34 8.03 -12.59
C TYR A 221 -0.30 6.92 -11.72
N SER A 222 -1.38 7.21 -11.00
CA SER A 222 -2.18 6.21 -10.30
C SER A 222 -2.82 5.14 -11.19
N LEU A 223 -2.88 5.34 -12.51
CA LEU A 223 -3.27 4.30 -13.46
C LEU A 223 -2.21 3.19 -13.56
N ALA A 224 -0.92 3.50 -13.33
CA ALA A 224 0.09 2.46 -13.08
C ALA A 224 -0.22 1.70 -11.77
N GLY A 225 -0.76 2.41 -10.76
CA GLY A 225 -1.25 1.83 -9.51
C GLY A 225 -2.42 0.86 -9.66
N LEU A 226 -3.12 0.85 -10.80
CA LEU A 226 -4.14 -0.16 -11.12
C LEU A 226 -3.52 -1.57 -11.11
N GLY A 227 -2.28 -1.71 -11.60
CA GLY A 227 -1.55 -2.98 -11.59
C GLY A 227 -1.36 -3.55 -10.19
N ILE A 228 -1.12 -2.68 -9.20
CA ILE A 228 -0.99 -3.08 -7.78
C ILE A 228 -2.29 -3.73 -7.29
N GLY A 229 -3.44 -3.16 -7.64
CA GLY A 229 -4.76 -3.73 -7.34
C GLY A 229 -4.94 -5.11 -7.97
N ILE A 230 -4.62 -5.25 -9.25
CA ILE A 230 -4.74 -6.51 -9.98
C ILE A 230 -3.91 -7.63 -9.33
N ILE A 231 -2.69 -7.31 -8.87
CA ILE A 231 -1.83 -8.30 -8.21
C ILE A 231 -2.43 -8.77 -6.88
N ASN A 232 -3.08 -7.87 -6.14
CA ASN A 232 -3.77 -8.24 -4.91
C ASN A 232 -4.99 -9.13 -5.20
N ASP A 233 -5.71 -8.87 -6.29
CA ASP A 233 -6.87 -9.67 -6.73
C ASP A 233 -6.46 -11.11 -7.15
N PHE A 234 -5.24 -11.34 -7.62
CA PHE A 234 -4.77 -12.71 -7.93
C PHE A 234 -4.78 -13.62 -6.71
N LYS A 235 -4.53 -13.08 -5.51
CA LYS A 235 -4.55 -13.85 -4.25
C LYS A 235 -5.96 -14.23 -3.79
N SER A 236 -6.99 -13.68 -4.42
CA SER A 236 -8.40 -13.88 -4.05
C SER A 236 -9.27 -14.36 -5.21
N VAL A 237 -8.71 -14.65 -6.40
CA VAL A 237 -9.50 -14.93 -7.61
C VAL A 237 -10.54 -16.06 -7.44
N GLU A 238 -10.20 -17.16 -6.77
CA GLU A 238 -11.17 -18.24 -6.49
C GLU A 238 -12.26 -17.79 -5.51
N GLY A 239 -11.92 -16.97 -4.52
CA GLY A 239 -12.86 -16.43 -3.53
C GLY A 239 -13.81 -15.42 -4.17
N ASP A 240 -13.27 -14.48 -4.94
CA ASP A 240 -14.00 -13.45 -5.68
C ASP A 240 -15.03 -14.08 -6.62
N ARG A 241 -14.63 -15.15 -7.33
CA ARG A 241 -15.51 -15.90 -8.22
C ARG A 241 -16.70 -16.50 -7.47
N LYS A 242 -16.47 -17.10 -6.29
CA LYS A 242 -17.55 -17.68 -5.47
C LYS A 242 -18.50 -16.63 -4.91
N LEU A 243 -17.99 -15.43 -4.63
CA LEU A 243 -18.76 -14.30 -4.10
C LEU A 243 -19.45 -13.46 -5.20
N GLY A 244 -19.26 -13.81 -6.47
CA GLY A 244 -19.83 -13.07 -7.60
C GLY A 244 -19.20 -11.69 -7.81
N LEU A 245 -17.99 -11.45 -7.30
CA LEU A 245 -17.25 -10.22 -7.51
C LEU A 245 -16.70 -10.17 -8.94
N LYS A 246 -16.68 -8.97 -9.52
CA LYS A 246 -16.18 -8.73 -10.88
C LYS A 246 -14.76 -8.18 -10.85
N SER A 247 -13.85 -8.86 -10.14
CA SER A 247 -12.42 -8.50 -10.18
C SER A 247 -11.82 -8.80 -11.56
N LEU A 248 -10.73 -8.11 -11.92
CA LEU A 248 -10.14 -8.23 -13.26
C LEU A 248 -9.68 -9.67 -13.59
N PRO A 249 -9.06 -10.42 -12.65
CA PRO A 249 -8.73 -11.84 -12.87
C PRO A 249 -9.96 -12.73 -13.08
N VAL A 250 -11.11 -12.41 -12.46
CA VAL A 250 -12.37 -13.13 -12.65
C VAL A 250 -12.98 -12.82 -14.02
N MET A 251 -12.95 -11.55 -14.44
CA MET A 251 -13.55 -11.10 -15.69
C MET A 251 -12.77 -11.54 -16.95
N PHE A 252 -11.44 -11.43 -16.90
CA PHE A 252 -10.59 -11.60 -18.07
C PHE A 252 -9.70 -12.86 -18.02
N GLY A 253 -9.71 -13.57 -16.90
CA GLY A 253 -8.79 -14.67 -16.63
C GLY A 253 -7.43 -14.18 -16.13
N VAL A 254 -6.68 -15.09 -15.50
CA VAL A 254 -5.42 -14.76 -14.81
C VAL A 254 -4.38 -14.18 -15.76
N THR A 255 -4.15 -14.83 -16.90
CA THR A 255 -3.15 -14.41 -17.89
C THR A 255 -3.45 -13.04 -18.48
N THR A 256 -4.69 -12.78 -18.88
CA THR A 256 -5.09 -11.49 -19.45
C THR A 256 -4.99 -10.38 -18.41
N ALA A 257 -5.44 -10.63 -17.18
CA ALA A 257 -5.31 -9.67 -16.09
C ALA A 257 -3.83 -9.38 -15.78
N ALA A 258 -2.94 -10.36 -15.87
CA ALA A 258 -1.51 -10.17 -15.64
C ALA A 258 -0.90 -9.27 -16.72
N TRP A 259 -1.29 -9.47 -17.99
CA TRP A 259 -0.92 -8.56 -19.08
C TRP A 259 -1.47 -7.14 -18.88
N ILE A 260 -2.74 -6.98 -18.49
CA ILE A 260 -3.31 -5.67 -18.17
C ILE A 260 -2.49 -4.99 -17.07
N CYS A 261 -2.12 -5.72 -16.02
CA CYS A 261 -1.31 -5.20 -14.91
C CYS A 261 0.02 -4.62 -15.40
N VAL A 262 0.82 -5.42 -16.11
CA VAL A 262 2.17 -4.99 -16.52
C VAL A 262 2.11 -3.88 -17.57
N ILE A 263 1.21 -3.99 -18.56
CA ILE A 263 1.05 -2.98 -19.61
C ILE A 263 0.65 -1.64 -19.00
N MET A 264 -0.29 -1.62 -18.04
CA MET A 264 -0.69 -0.39 -17.37
C MET A 264 0.48 0.25 -16.62
N ILE A 265 1.28 -0.54 -15.89
CA ILE A 265 2.43 -0.01 -15.17
C ILE A 265 3.43 0.62 -16.16
N ASP A 266 3.82 -0.11 -17.19
CA ASP A 266 4.89 0.31 -18.09
C ASP A 266 4.45 1.45 -19.02
N VAL A 267 3.22 1.41 -19.55
CA VAL A 267 2.69 2.47 -20.41
C VAL A 267 2.60 3.79 -19.66
N PHE A 268 2.09 3.78 -18.42
CA PHE A 268 1.96 5.02 -17.66
C PHE A 268 3.31 5.53 -17.15
N GLN A 269 4.27 4.66 -16.80
CA GLN A 269 5.63 5.11 -16.54
C GLN A 269 6.32 5.69 -17.78
N ALA A 270 6.18 5.05 -18.94
CA ALA A 270 6.74 5.54 -20.19
C ALA A 270 6.08 6.87 -20.63
N ALA A 271 4.77 7.01 -20.43
CA ALA A 271 4.05 8.26 -20.67
C ALA A 271 4.57 9.40 -19.78
N ILE A 272 4.82 9.12 -18.49
CA ILE A 272 5.43 10.10 -17.58
C ILE A 272 6.87 10.42 -18.01
N ALA A 273 7.67 9.43 -18.45
CA ALA A 273 9.00 9.70 -19.00
C ALA A 273 8.93 10.63 -20.23
N GLY A 274 7.98 10.40 -21.13
CA GLY A 274 7.71 11.28 -22.27
C GLY A 274 7.28 12.69 -21.83
N TYR A 275 6.48 12.81 -20.78
CA TYR A 275 6.13 14.10 -20.18
C TYR A 275 7.36 14.81 -19.59
N LEU A 276 8.27 14.09 -18.92
CA LEU A 276 9.52 14.66 -18.42
C LEU A 276 10.40 15.21 -19.55
N VAL A 277 10.47 14.53 -20.70
CA VAL A 277 11.14 15.06 -21.89
C VAL A 277 10.46 16.34 -22.38
N TYR A 278 9.12 16.37 -22.40
CA TYR A 278 8.35 17.54 -22.83
C TYR A 278 8.61 18.78 -21.97
N ILE A 279 8.80 18.62 -20.65
CA ILE A 279 9.16 19.71 -19.74
C ILE A 279 10.68 19.94 -19.62
N HIS A 280 11.48 19.33 -20.51
CA HIS A 280 12.94 19.45 -20.59
C HIS A 280 13.75 18.82 -19.43
N GLU A 281 13.12 17.98 -18.60
CA GLU A 281 13.77 17.20 -17.53
C GLU A 281 14.42 15.91 -18.08
N ASN A 282 15.28 16.06 -19.10
CA ASN A 282 15.82 14.96 -19.90
C ASN A 282 16.62 13.93 -19.09
N LEU A 283 17.37 14.38 -18.07
CA LEU A 283 18.14 13.48 -17.20
C LEU A 283 17.20 12.57 -16.41
N TYR A 284 16.17 13.12 -15.78
CA TYR A 284 15.19 12.35 -15.02
C TYR A 284 14.37 11.44 -15.93
N ALA A 285 14.01 11.90 -17.13
CA ALA A 285 13.37 11.08 -18.15
C ALA A 285 14.23 9.86 -18.53
N ALA A 286 15.54 10.07 -18.74
CA ALA A 286 16.46 8.99 -19.05
C ALA A 286 16.60 8.00 -17.89
N ILE A 287 16.71 8.48 -16.64
CA ILE A 287 16.73 7.62 -15.45
C ILE A 287 15.44 6.79 -15.36
N LEU A 288 14.27 7.41 -15.55
CA LEU A 288 12.99 6.70 -15.51
C LEU A 288 12.89 5.65 -16.62
N ALA A 289 13.32 5.98 -17.84
CA ALA A 289 13.39 5.02 -18.95
C ALA A 289 14.30 3.82 -18.64
N LEU A 290 15.45 4.06 -18.00
CA LEU A 290 16.37 3.01 -17.57
C LEU A 290 15.78 2.13 -16.46
N LEU A 291 14.90 2.66 -15.60
CA LEU A 291 14.19 1.87 -14.58
C LEU A 291 13.10 0.96 -15.17
N ILE A 292 12.48 1.35 -16.28
CA ILE A 292 11.46 0.53 -16.97
C ILE A 292 12.06 -0.76 -17.54
N ILE A 293 13.32 -0.75 -18.00
CA ILE A 293 13.97 -1.92 -18.61
C ILE A 293 14.03 -3.15 -17.66
N PRO A 294 14.64 -3.05 -16.46
CA PRO A 294 14.64 -4.16 -15.50
C PRO A 294 13.24 -4.47 -14.98
N GLN A 295 12.33 -3.48 -14.93
CA GLN A 295 10.93 -3.72 -14.55
C GLN A 295 10.23 -4.68 -15.51
N ILE A 296 10.29 -4.41 -16.82
CA ILE A 296 9.74 -5.28 -17.87
C ILE A 296 10.40 -6.67 -17.82
N THR A 297 11.72 -6.70 -17.63
CA THR A 297 12.48 -7.95 -17.55
C THR A 297 12.01 -8.82 -16.38
N PHE A 298 11.80 -8.24 -15.20
CA PHE A 298 11.34 -8.98 -14.02
C PHE A 298 9.85 -9.28 -14.04
N GLN A 299 9.03 -8.44 -14.68
CA GLN A 299 7.63 -8.75 -14.99
C GLN A 299 7.52 -10.01 -15.86
N ASP A 300 8.29 -10.12 -16.95
CA ASP A 300 8.30 -11.34 -17.77
C ASP A 300 8.81 -12.54 -16.97
N MET A 301 9.99 -12.40 -16.38
CA MET A 301 10.70 -13.53 -15.79
C MET A 301 10.01 -14.09 -14.56
N TYR A 302 9.46 -13.22 -13.71
CA TYR A 302 8.87 -13.62 -12.45
C TYR A 302 7.36 -13.57 -12.44
N PHE A 303 6.67 -12.75 -13.24
CA PHE A 303 5.22 -12.60 -13.10
C PHE A 303 4.43 -13.25 -14.22
N LEU A 304 4.66 -12.87 -15.48
CA LEU A 304 3.82 -13.29 -16.61
C LEU A 304 3.82 -14.80 -16.86
N ARG A 305 4.93 -15.49 -16.55
CA ARG A 305 5.08 -16.94 -16.73
C ARG A 305 4.23 -17.76 -15.77
N ASP A 306 4.04 -17.27 -14.55
CA ASP A 306 3.15 -17.87 -13.55
C ASP A 306 2.72 -16.81 -12.52
N PRO A 307 1.63 -16.07 -12.80
CA PRO A 307 1.19 -14.95 -11.98
C PRO A 307 0.73 -15.35 -10.56
N LEU A 308 0.30 -16.60 -10.37
CA LEU A 308 -0.25 -17.06 -9.10
C LEU A 308 0.84 -17.49 -8.11
N THR A 309 1.90 -18.14 -8.58
CA THR A 309 2.94 -18.67 -7.67
C THR A 309 4.05 -17.69 -7.37
N ASN A 310 4.24 -16.67 -8.21
CA ASN A 310 5.36 -15.75 -8.13
C ASN A 310 4.97 -14.31 -7.76
N ASP A 311 3.74 -14.08 -7.32
CA ASP A 311 3.24 -12.78 -6.86
C ASP A 311 4.19 -12.09 -5.85
N VAL A 312 4.72 -12.82 -4.87
CA VAL A 312 5.67 -12.29 -3.87
C VAL A 312 7.01 -11.94 -4.50
N LYS A 313 7.52 -12.79 -5.40
CA LYS A 313 8.78 -12.52 -6.12
C LYS A 313 8.65 -11.30 -7.01
N TYR A 314 7.52 -11.15 -7.69
CA TYR A 314 7.21 -9.96 -8.46
C TYR A 314 7.22 -8.70 -7.58
N GLN A 315 6.50 -8.73 -6.46
CA GLN A 315 6.45 -7.59 -5.53
C GLN A 315 7.83 -7.22 -4.97
N ALA A 316 8.71 -8.20 -4.78
CA ALA A 316 10.08 -7.97 -4.30
C ALA A 316 11.06 -7.52 -5.39
N SER A 317 10.80 -7.83 -6.68
CA SER A 317 11.76 -7.60 -7.77
C SER A 317 11.36 -6.46 -8.70
N ALA A 318 10.14 -6.46 -9.24
CA ALA A 318 9.69 -5.48 -10.23
C ALA A 318 9.13 -4.21 -9.59
N GLN A 319 8.35 -4.35 -8.52
CA GLN A 319 7.71 -3.21 -7.84
C GLN A 319 8.69 -2.11 -7.35
N PRO A 320 9.91 -2.42 -6.87
CA PRO A 320 10.88 -1.41 -6.51
C PRO A 320 11.20 -0.40 -7.63
N PHE A 321 11.17 -0.82 -8.89
CA PHE A 321 11.43 0.08 -10.03
C PHE A 321 10.29 1.10 -10.23
N LEU A 322 9.04 0.69 -10.01
CA LEU A 322 7.90 1.61 -9.97
C LEU A 322 8.04 2.62 -8.83
N VAL A 323 8.36 2.13 -7.63
CA VAL A 323 8.53 2.93 -6.42
C VAL A 323 9.66 3.95 -6.57
N LEU A 324 10.83 3.53 -7.07
CA LEU A 324 11.94 4.43 -7.37
C LEU A 324 11.59 5.41 -8.49
N GLY A 325 10.89 4.95 -9.53
CA GLY A 325 10.42 5.79 -10.62
C GLY A 325 9.48 6.91 -10.14
N MET A 326 8.63 6.64 -9.15
CA MET A 326 7.82 7.68 -8.51
C MET A 326 8.68 8.77 -7.86
N LEU A 327 9.74 8.40 -7.14
CA LEU A 327 10.64 9.38 -6.53
C LEU A 327 11.42 10.18 -7.58
N VAL A 328 11.89 9.53 -8.65
CA VAL A 328 12.57 10.21 -9.78
C VAL A 328 11.66 11.26 -10.39
N VAL A 329 10.38 10.93 -10.60
CA VAL A 329 9.37 11.87 -11.10
C VAL A 329 9.16 13.00 -10.11
N GLY A 330 9.04 12.70 -8.81
CA GLY A 330 8.94 13.73 -7.77
C GLY A 330 10.10 14.72 -7.84
N LEU A 331 11.34 14.23 -7.84
CA LEU A 331 12.53 15.09 -7.95
C LEU A 331 12.55 15.93 -9.24
N ALA A 332 12.13 15.35 -10.38
CA ALA A 332 12.08 16.06 -11.66
C ALA A 332 11.07 17.22 -11.62
N ILE A 333 9.88 16.98 -11.06
CA ILE A 333 8.84 18.01 -10.93
C ILE A 333 9.30 19.13 -9.98
N GLY A 334 9.91 18.78 -8.85
CA GLY A 334 10.46 19.76 -7.92
C GLY A 334 11.59 20.59 -8.55
N HIS A 335 12.46 19.97 -9.35
CA HIS A 335 13.52 20.65 -10.10
C HIS A 335 12.96 21.60 -11.17
N ALA A 336 11.88 21.21 -11.84
CA ALA A 336 11.21 22.02 -12.85
C ALA A 336 10.39 23.19 -12.25
N GLY A 337 10.12 23.19 -10.94
CA GLY A 337 9.32 24.21 -10.25
C GLY A 337 7.85 24.25 -10.70
N ILE A 338 7.26 23.07 -10.98
CA ILE A 338 5.92 22.92 -11.56
C ILE A 338 4.80 22.82 -10.53
#